data_AF-A0A9P5AQJ6-F1
#
_entry.id   AF-A0A9P5AQJ6-F1
#
_cell.length_a   1.000
_cell.length_b   1.000
_cell.length_c   1.000
_cell.angle_alpha   90.00
_cell.angle_beta   90.00
_cell.angle_gamma   90.00
#
_symmetry.space_group_name_H-M   'P 1'
#
loop_
_entity.id
_entity.type
_entity.pdbx_description
1 polymer ?
#
loop_
_entity_poly.entity_id
_entity_poly.type
_entity_poly.pdbx_seq_one_letter_code
_entity_poly.pdbx_strand_id
1 'polypeptide(L)'
;MDSSLPKDIAAVESGGKNYIFYVNDSHQLSYIVKAGGGCNGGYAAEIIEITYQRMHVKCDSREVAAVAWKTPNGVDEIRVYCVISDDCNKGVLQEVCLSSDKPERKWYQGLLGSKNVLRYVENGASISATGTSFSNLKVYVSGKDRNGLPRIDTHYYVGENGGGWAVESANDQLSS
;
A
#
# COMPACT_ATOMS: atom_id res chain seq x y z
N MET A 1 -0.48 -0.32 -29.93
CA MET A 1 0.09 -0.48 -28.58
C MET A 1 -1.02 -1.10 -27.76
N ASP A 2 -0.84 -2.34 -27.31
CA ASP A 2 -1.81 -2.98 -26.43
C ASP A 2 -1.72 -2.30 -25.06
N SER A 3 -2.77 -1.58 -24.66
CA SER A 3 -2.92 -1.12 -23.28
C SER A 3 -3.24 -2.35 -22.41
N SER A 4 -2.43 -2.61 -21.39
CA SER A 4 -2.74 -3.73 -20.49
C SER A 4 -3.70 -3.26 -19.40
N LEU A 5 -4.69 -4.10 -19.05
CA LEU A 5 -5.58 -3.80 -17.94
C LEU A 5 -4.78 -3.81 -16.63
N PRO A 6 -5.09 -2.93 -15.66
CA PRO A 6 -4.53 -3.04 -14.32
C PRO A 6 -4.78 -4.45 -13.76
N LYS A 7 -3.72 -5.11 -13.32
CA LYS A 7 -3.82 -6.48 -12.77
C LYS A 7 -4.49 -6.54 -11.41
N ASP A 8 -4.41 -5.44 -10.66
CA ASP A 8 -4.97 -5.30 -9.33
C ASP A 8 -5.39 -3.85 -9.09
N ILE A 9 -6.35 -3.66 -8.18
CA ILE A 9 -6.87 -2.37 -7.77
C ILE A 9 -7.18 -2.37 -6.26
N ALA A 10 -6.92 -1.25 -5.60
CA ALA A 10 -7.39 -1.01 -4.24
C ALA A 10 -8.20 0.28 -4.20
N ALA A 11 -9.30 0.31 -3.46
CA ALA A 11 -10.14 1.50 -3.37
C ALA A 11 -10.44 1.85 -1.91
N VAL A 12 -10.46 3.15 -1.62
CA VAL A 12 -10.84 3.70 -0.31
C VAL A 12 -11.66 4.96 -0.48
N GLU A 13 -12.52 5.23 0.51
CA GLU A 13 -13.19 6.51 0.66
C GLU A 13 -12.50 7.32 1.77
N SER A 14 -12.21 8.60 1.51
CA SER A 14 -11.61 9.50 2.49
C SER A 14 -11.94 10.96 2.18
N GLY A 15 -12.30 11.75 3.20
CA GLY A 15 -12.68 13.16 3.03
C GLY A 15 -13.83 13.39 2.02
N GLY A 16 -14.75 12.43 1.90
CA GLY A 16 -15.84 12.46 0.92
C GLY A 16 -15.41 12.23 -0.53
N LYS A 17 -14.19 11.74 -0.77
CA LYS A 17 -13.66 11.42 -2.10
C LYS A 17 -13.42 9.91 -2.22
N ASN A 18 -13.57 9.40 -3.44
CA ASN A 18 -13.21 8.02 -3.77
C ASN A 18 -11.84 8.01 -4.43
N TYR A 19 -10.92 7.21 -3.87
CA TYR A 19 -9.59 6.98 -4.41
C TYR A 19 -9.50 5.54 -4.89
N ILE A 20 -9.06 5.32 -6.13
CA ILE A 20 -8.82 3.99 -6.69
C ILE A 20 -7.37 3.94 -7.13
N PHE A 21 -6.59 3.10 -6.46
CA PHE A 21 -5.16 2.87 -6.68
C PHE A 21 -4.94 1.70 -7.61
N TYR A 22 -3.92 1.82 -8.47
CA TYR A 22 -3.56 0.79 -9.43
C TYR A 22 -2.10 0.96 -9.89
N VAL A 23 -1.57 -0.07 -10.54
CA VAL A 23 -0.25 -0.01 -11.21
C VAL A 23 -0.46 0.17 -12.70
N ASN A 24 0.10 1.23 -13.27
CA ASN A 24 -0.02 1.52 -14.70
C ASN A 24 0.95 0.67 -15.56
N ASP A 25 0.84 0.78 -16.90
CA ASP A 25 1.69 0.04 -17.85
C ASP A 25 3.19 0.37 -17.76
N SER A 26 3.53 1.52 -17.17
CA SER A 26 4.91 1.93 -16.87
C SER A 26 5.40 1.43 -15.50
N HIS A 27 4.67 0.51 -14.88
CA HIS A 27 4.95 -0.03 -13.56
C HIS A 27 4.95 1.02 -12.44
N GLN A 28 4.13 2.07 -12.56
CA GLN A 28 4.05 3.13 -11.57
C GLN A 28 2.76 3.02 -10.76
N LEU A 29 2.89 3.20 -9.45
CA LEU A 29 1.73 3.36 -8.57
C LEU A 29 1.00 4.67 -8.92
N SER A 30 -0.26 4.54 -9.32
CA SER A 30 -1.12 5.63 -9.79
C SER A 30 -2.46 5.56 -9.08
N TYR A 31 -3.23 6.63 -9.14
CA TYR A 31 -4.61 6.62 -8.66
C TYR A 31 -5.52 7.48 -9.51
N ILE A 32 -6.81 7.13 -9.50
CA ILE A 32 -7.87 8.01 -9.94
C ILE A 32 -8.64 8.50 -8.73
N VAL A 33 -8.95 9.79 -8.70
CA VAL A 33 -9.75 10.42 -7.64
C VAL A 33 -11.03 10.99 -8.21
N LYS A 34 -12.14 10.73 -7.51
CA LYS A 34 -13.43 11.38 -7.76
C LYS A 34 -13.79 12.23 -6.57
N ALA A 35 -14.00 13.53 -6.80
CA ALA A 35 -14.49 14.44 -5.78
C ALA A 35 -15.92 14.06 -5.32
N GLY A 36 -16.23 14.25 -4.04
CA GLY A 36 -17.58 14.06 -3.51
C GLY A 36 -18.61 14.99 -4.15
N GLY A 37 -19.84 14.51 -4.35
CA GLY A 37 -20.94 15.30 -4.93
C GLY A 37 -21.91 14.57 -5.87
N GLY A 38 -21.92 13.23 -5.91
CA GLY A 38 -22.88 12.44 -6.70
C GLY A 38 -22.32 11.86 -8.00
N CYS A 39 -23.22 11.43 -8.91
CA CYS A 39 -22.87 10.74 -10.16
C CYS A 39 -22.20 11.63 -11.22
N ASN A 40 -22.17 12.97 -11.03
CA ASN A 40 -21.90 13.93 -12.11
C ASN A 40 -20.49 14.57 -12.10
N GLY A 41 -19.49 13.91 -11.52
CA GLY A 41 -18.08 14.33 -11.57
C GLY A 41 -17.20 13.25 -12.21
N GLY A 42 -16.32 13.66 -13.14
CA GLY A 42 -15.35 12.78 -13.77
C GLY A 42 -14.21 12.38 -12.81
N TYR A 43 -13.52 11.28 -13.15
CA TYR A 43 -12.30 10.87 -12.45
C TYR A 43 -11.11 11.66 -13.00
N ALA A 44 -10.25 12.16 -12.11
CA ALA A 44 -8.94 12.69 -12.48
C ALA A 44 -7.87 11.64 -12.18
N ALA A 45 -7.00 11.33 -13.16
CA ALA A 45 -5.88 10.42 -12.99
C ALA A 45 -4.63 11.16 -12.56
N GLU A 46 -3.97 10.65 -11.52
CA GLU A 46 -2.75 11.20 -10.95
C GLU A 46 -1.73 10.09 -10.68
N ILE A 47 -0.44 10.42 -10.77
CA ILE A 47 0.67 9.51 -10.46
C ILE A 47 1.14 9.82 -9.05
N ILE A 48 1.41 8.78 -8.26
CA ILE A 48 2.00 8.96 -6.93
C ILE A 48 3.51 9.20 -7.08
N GLU A 49 3.95 10.40 -6.71
CA GLU A 49 5.36 10.78 -6.67
C GLU A 49 5.80 10.96 -5.22
N ILE A 50 6.93 10.33 -4.85
CA ILE A 50 7.55 10.50 -3.53
C ILE A 50 8.92 11.12 -3.75
N THR A 51 9.18 12.29 -3.18
CA THR A 51 10.50 12.96 -3.22
C THR A 51 11.08 13.06 -4.64
N TYR A 52 10.24 13.43 -5.61
CA TYR A 52 10.59 13.55 -7.04
C TYR A 52 11.02 12.25 -7.74
N GLN A 53 10.84 11.10 -7.08
CA GLN A 53 11.02 9.79 -7.67
C GLN A 53 9.66 9.16 -7.92
N ARG A 54 9.47 8.65 -9.14
CA ARG A 54 8.31 7.85 -9.49
C ARG A 54 8.43 6.51 -8.77
N MET A 55 7.36 6.07 -8.12
CA MET A 55 7.35 4.79 -7.41
C MET A 55 7.22 3.65 -8.42
N HIS A 56 8.34 3.00 -8.73
CA HIS A 56 8.38 1.83 -9.61
C HIS A 56 8.05 0.56 -8.83
N VAL A 57 6.85 0.03 -9.08
CA VAL A 57 6.36 -1.24 -8.56
C VAL A 57 7.07 -2.39 -9.29
N LYS A 58 7.43 -3.43 -8.54
CA LYS A 58 8.13 -4.60 -9.09
C LYS A 58 7.29 -5.26 -10.19
N CYS A 59 7.88 -5.56 -11.34
CA CYS A 59 7.13 -5.91 -12.55
C CYS A 59 6.25 -7.16 -12.41
N ASP A 60 6.71 -8.11 -11.61
CA ASP A 60 6.13 -9.40 -11.26
C ASP A 60 5.32 -9.39 -9.95
N SER A 61 5.21 -8.25 -9.28
CA SER A 61 4.33 -8.05 -8.12
C SER A 61 3.58 -6.74 -8.29
N ARG A 62 2.39 -6.81 -8.89
CA ARG A 62 1.56 -5.62 -9.22
C ARG A 62 0.42 -5.41 -8.24
N GLU A 63 0.47 -6.10 -7.10
CA GLU A 63 -0.56 -6.07 -6.08
C GLU A 63 -0.53 -4.75 -5.32
N VAL A 64 -1.70 -4.24 -4.98
CA VAL A 64 -1.91 -2.97 -4.27
C VAL A 64 -2.92 -3.20 -3.15
N ALA A 65 -2.62 -2.70 -1.96
CA ALA A 65 -3.58 -2.65 -0.86
C ALA A 65 -3.70 -1.21 -0.34
N ALA A 66 -4.87 -0.83 0.15
CA ALA A 66 -5.09 0.51 0.69
C ALA A 66 -6.05 0.50 1.87
N VAL A 67 -5.84 1.44 2.78
CA VAL A 67 -6.69 1.68 3.96
C VAL A 67 -6.77 3.18 4.19
N ALA A 68 -7.96 3.64 4.59
CA ALA A 68 -8.18 5.02 4.97
C ALA A 68 -8.94 5.09 6.30
N TRP A 69 -8.66 6.12 7.09
CA TRP A 69 -9.39 6.43 8.32
C TRP A 69 -9.37 7.92 8.60
N LYS A 70 -10.25 8.36 9.50
CA LYS A 70 -10.27 9.73 10.03
C LYS A 70 -9.77 9.71 11.48
N THR A 71 -8.77 10.53 11.80
CA THR A 71 -8.26 10.64 13.16
C THR A 71 -9.27 11.34 14.08
N PRO A 72 -9.16 11.21 15.42
CA PRO A 72 -10.02 11.94 16.36
C PRO A 72 -10.00 13.47 16.16
N ASN A 73 -8.91 14.03 15.64
CA ASN A 73 -8.77 15.46 15.34
C ASN A 73 -9.32 15.85 13.96
N GLY A 74 -10.00 14.93 13.26
CA GLY A 74 -10.62 15.18 11.97
C GLY A 74 -9.67 15.11 10.77
N VAL A 75 -8.43 14.68 10.97
CA VAL A 75 -7.43 14.51 9.88
C VAL A 75 -7.78 13.24 9.09
N ASP A 76 -7.89 13.38 7.77
CA ASP A 76 -8.10 12.26 6.86
C ASP A 76 -6.75 11.62 6.51
N GLU A 77 -6.64 10.32 6.69
CA GLU A 77 -5.43 9.52 6.47
C GLU A 77 -5.68 8.44 5.43
N ILE A 78 -4.72 8.26 4.52
CA ILE A 78 -4.67 7.14 3.58
C ILE A 78 -3.30 6.49 3.65
N ARG A 79 -3.27 5.15 3.67
CA ARG A 79 -2.05 4.35 3.47
C ARG A 79 -2.27 3.43 2.28
N VAL A 80 -1.27 3.37 1.40
CA VAL A 80 -1.23 2.48 0.24
C VAL A 80 0.02 1.62 0.38
N TYR A 81 -0.15 0.33 0.13
CA TYR A 81 0.90 -0.66 0.20
C TYR A 81 1.12 -1.25 -1.19
N CYS A 82 2.38 -1.41 -1.57
CA CYS A 82 2.79 -2.06 -2.80
C CYS A 82 4.14 -2.76 -2.61
N VAL A 83 4.57 -3.51 -3.61
CA VAL A 83 5.89 -4.15 -3.63
C VAL A 83 6.79 -3.44 -4.62
N ILE A 84 7.89 -2.87 -4.14
CA ILE A 84 8.93 -2.27 -4.98
C ILE A 84 10.09 -3.23 -5.17
N SER A 85 10.92 -2.97 -6.18
CA SER A 85 12.17 -3.69 -6.37
C SER A 85 13.30 -2.96 -5.65
N ASP A 86 14.13 -3.69 -4.91
CA ASP A 86 15.44 -3.19 -4.49
C ASP A 86 16.48 -3.27 -5.63
N ASP A 87 17.72 -2.84 -5.35
CA ASP A 87 18.85 -2.88 -6.29
C ASP A 87 19.25 -4.31 -6.71
N CYS A 88 18.81 -5.33 -5.96
CA CYS A 88 19.05 -6.74 -6.21
C CYS A 88 17.85 -7.46 -6.85
N ASN A 89 16.85 -6.71 -7.32
CA ASN A 89 15.59 -7.22 -7.88
C ASN A 89 14.73 -8.04 -6.89
N LYS A 90 14.93 -7.87 -5.58
CA LYS A 90 14.09 -8.47 -4.54
C LYS A 90 12.87 -7.60 -4.29
N GLY A 91 11.73 -8.25 -4.03
CA GLY A 91 10.50 -7.57 -3.63
C GLY A 91 10.62 -7.01 -2.21
N VAL A 92 10.30 -5.73 -2.05
CA VAL A 92 10.25 -5.04 -0.75
C VAL A 92 8.88 -4.43 -0.56
N LEU A 93 8.24 -4.72 0.57
CA LEU A 93 6.97 -4.11 0.95
C LEU A 93 7.17 -2.62 1.28
N GLN A 94 6.37 -1.77 0.64
CA GLN A 94 6.48 -0.32 0.73
C GLN A 94 5.15 0.30 1.16
N GLU A 95 5.20 1.21 2.12
CA GLU A 95 4.06 2.06 2.53
C GLU A 95 4.17 3.47 1.94
N VAL A 96 3.07 3.95 1.39
CA VAL A 96 2.92 5.30 0.86
C VAL A 96 1.74 5.97 1.55
N CYS A 97 1.98 7.16 2.09
CA CYS A 97 1.05 7.85 2.98
C CYS A 97 0.53 9.13 2.33
N LEU A 98 -0.74 9.43 2.59
CA LEU A 98 -1.33 10.75 2.40
C LEU A 98 -2.04 11.14 3.69
N SER A 99 -1.84 12.37 4.13
CA SER A 99 -2.56 12.95 5.26
C SER A 99 -3.05 14.34 4.93
N SER A 100 -4.26 14.67 5.36
CA SER A 100 -4.83 16.00 5.15
C SER A 100 -4.15 17.09 5.99
N ASP A 101 -3.34 16.72 7.00
CA ASP A 101 -2.59 17.64 7.86
C ASP A 101 -1.23 18.07 7.28
N LYS A 102 -0.74 17.36 6.27
CA LYS A 102 0.57 17.66 5.67
C LYS A 102 0.50 18.87 4.74
N PRO A 103 1.53 19.72 4.74
CA PRO A 103 1.66 20.79 3.76
C PRO A 103 1.50 20.24 2.34
N GLU A 104 0.75 20.97 1.51
CA GLU A 104 0.52 20.65 0.09
C GLU A 104 -0.20 19.31 -0.17
N ARG A 105 -0.60 18.57 0.87
CA ARG A 105 -1.28 17.26 0.78
C ARG A 105 -0.59 16.33 -0.22
N LYS A 106 0.73 16.30 -0.17
CA LYS A 106 1.56 15.45 -1.02
C LYS A 106 1.71 14.06 -0.42
N TRP A 107 1.87 13.07 -1.30
CA TRP A 107 2.24 11.71 -0.94
C TRP A 107 3.65 11.67 -0.36
N TYR A 108 3.86 10.82 0.64
CA TYR A 108 5.18 10.63 1.26
C TYR A 108 5.41 9.16 1.64
N GLN A 109 6.68 8.77 1.75
CA GLN A 109 7.05 7.43 2.18
C GLN A 109 6.68 7.23 3.66
N GLY A 110 5.98 6.14 3.95
CA GLY A 110 5.72 5.68 5.31
C GLY A 110 6.92 4.97 5.94
N LEU A 111 6.71 4.41 7.14
CA LEU A 111 7.80 3.76 7.86
C LEU A 111 8.14 2.39 7.26
N LEU A 112 7.12 1.64 6.81
CA LEU A 112 7.30 0.34 6.19
C LEU A 112 7.94 0.50 4.80
N GLY A 113 9.04 -0.21 4.56
CA GLY A 113 9.85 -0.06 3.35
C GLY A 113 10.85 1.09 3.42
N SER A 114 10.88 1.87 4.51
CA SER A 114 11.96 2.83 4.75
C SER A 114 13.29 2.10 5.04
N LYS A 115 14.40 2.83 4.97
CA LYS A 115 15.75 2.30 5.28
C LYS A 115 15.85 1.62 6.65
N ASN A 116 14.98 2.00 7.59
CA ASN A 116 14.97 1.45 8.95
C ASN A 116 14.05 0.24 9.12
N VAL A 117 13.11 0.00 8.18
CA VAL A 117 12.07 -1.04 8.30
C VAL A 117 11.85 -1.72 6.94
N LEU A 118 12.91 -2.34 6.43
CA LEU A 118 12.83 -3.16 5.22
C LEU A 118 12.14 -4.49 5.51
N ARG A 119 11.22 -4.89 4.62
CA ARG A 119 10.50 -6.18 4.67
C ARG A 119 10.52 -6.78 3.28
N TYR A 120 11.31 -7.84 3.12
CA TYR A 120 11.37 -8.60 1.88
C TYR A 120 10.17 -9.51 1.76
N VAL A 121 9.64 -9.63 0.55
CA VAL A 121 8.50 -10.48 0.23
C VAL A 121 8.83 -11.41 -0.92
N GLU A 122 8.12 -12.53 -1.00
CA GLU A 122 8.26 -13.48 -2.11
C GLU A 122 7.77 -12.84 -3.42
N ASN A 123 8.32 -13.29 -4.56
CA ASN A 123 7.86 -12.83 -5.86
C ASN A 123 6.41 -13.29 -6.10
N GLY A 124 5.55 -12.38 -6.56
CA GLY A 124 4.12 -12.64 -6.75
C GLY A 124 3.34 -12.78 -5.45
N ALA A 125 3.86 -12.26 -4.34
CA ALA A 125 3.13 -12.19 -3.08
C ALA A 125 1.86 -11.33 -3.23
N SER A 126 0.74 -11.84 -2.75
CA SER A 126 -0.50 -11.08 -2.61
C SER A 126 -0.42 -10.22 -1.36
N ILE A 127 -0.96 -9.00 -1.44
CA ILE A 127 -1.03 -8.09 -0.30
C ILE A 127 -2.48 -7.71 0.01
N SER A 128 -2.78 -7.52 1.29
CA SER A 128 -4.06 -6.97 1.76
C SER A 128 -3.80 -6.12 3.00
N ALA A 129 -4.68 -5.18 3.32
CA ALA A 129 -4.49 -4.30 4.46
C ALA A 129 -5.81 -3.99 5.19
N THR A 130 -5.72 -3.81 6.49
CA THR A 130 -6.82 -3.37 7.35
C THR A 130 -6.32 -2.36 8.37
N GLY A 131 -7.19 -1.47 8.81
CA GLY A 131 -6.90 -0.62 9.97
C GLY A 131 -7.96 0.45 10.18
N THR A 132 -8.09 0.87 11.41
CA THR A 132 -9.00 1.95 11.85
C THR A 132 -8.26 3.15 12.43
N SER A 133 -6.96 3.00 12.66
CA SER A 133 -6.05 3.99 13.18
C SER A 133 -4.62 3.55 12.87
N PHE A 134 -3.66 4.44 13.06
CA PHE A 134 -2.24 4.13 12.94
C PHE A 134 -1.79 2.98 13.87
N SER A 135 -2.35 2.88 15.07
CA SER A 135 -2.08 1.80 16.03
C SER A 135 -2.77 0.47 15.71
N ASN A 136 -3.70 0.45 14.74
CA ASN A 136 -4.43 -0.74 14.32
C ASN A 136 -4.09 -1.18 12.89
N LEU A 137 -3.07 -0.58 12.26
CA LEU A 137 -2.66 -0.96 10.92
C LEU A 137 -2.10 -2.39 10.89
N LYS A 138 -2.63 -3.17 9.96
CA LYS A 138 -2.16 -4.51 9.62
C LYS A 138 -2.06 -4.65 8.11
N VAL A 139 -0.94 -5.21 7.65
CA VAL A 139 -0.70 -5.58 6.26
C VAL A 139 -0.44 -7.07 6.21
N TYR A 140 -1.23 -7.78 5.43
CA TYR A 140 -1.15 -9.22 5.24
C TYR A 140 -0.43 -9.49 3.92
N VAL A 141 0.56 -10.37 3.95
CA VAL A 141 1.38 -10.72 2.78
C VAL A 141 1.42 -12.23 2.64
N SER A 142 1.05 -12.75 1.48
CA SER A 142 1.23 -14.18 1.20
C SER A 142 2.69 -14.51 0.89
N GLY A 143 3.13 -15.70 1.30
CA GLY A 143 4.50 -16.13 1.06
C GLY A 143 4.66 -17.62 1.28
N LYS A 144 5.91 -18.03 1.43
CA LYS A 144 6.28 -19.41 1.75
C LYS A 144 7.21 -19.46 2.96
N ASP A 145 7.02 -20.44 3.83
CA ASP A 145 7.93 -20.72 4.93
C ASP A 145 9.27 -21.32 4.46
N ARG A 146 10.16 -21.65 5.40
CA ARG A 146 11.48 -22.23 5.09
C ARG A 146 11.39 -23.61 4.42
N ASN A 147 10.26 -24.29 4.56
CA ASN A 147 9.98 -25.59 3.94
C ASN A 147 9.23 -25.44 2.61
N GLY A 148 8.95 -24.21 2.17
CA GLY A 148 8.20 -23.93 0.96
C GLY A 148 6.67 -24.02 1.11
N LEU A 149 6.16 -24.20 2.33
CA LEU A 149 4.73 -24.28 2.61
C LEU A 149 4.09 -22.89 2.59
N PRO A 150 2.84 -22.74 2.10
CA PRO A 150 2.14 -21.46 2.11
C PRO A 150 2.08 -20.86 3.52
N ARG A 151 2.34 -19.56 3.62
CA ARG A 151 2.17 -18.78 4.86
C ARG A 151 1.55 -17.43 4.56
N ILE A 152 0.95 -16.83 5.59
CA ILE A 152 0.56 -15.42 5.59
C ILE A 152 1.34 -14.70 6.69
N ASP A 153 2.12 -13.70 6.31
CA ASP A 153 2.80 -12.80 7.23
C ASP A 153 1.88 -11.59 7.51
N THR A 154 1.62 -11.32 8.78
CA THR A 154 0.91 -10.14 9.27
C THR A 154 1.94 -9.14 9.78
N HIS A 155 2.13 -8.06 9.04
CA HIS A 155 2.91 -6.92 9.45
C HIS A 155 1.98 -5.97 10.22
N TYR A 156 2.31 -5.65 11.47
CA TYR A 156 1.46 -4.78 12.29
C TYR A 156 2.28 -3.70 12.98
N TYR A 157 1.65 -2.54 13.18
CA TYR A 157 2.31 -1.40 13.77
C TYR A 157 2.51 -1.58 15.29
N VAL A 158 3.71 -1.22 15.79
CA VAL A 158 4.07 -1.29 17.21
C VAL A 158 4.64 0.05 17.68
N GLY A 159 3.90 0.76 18.54
CA GLY A 159 4.44 1.81 19.41
C GLY A 159 3.91 3.24 19.21
N GLU A 160 3.52 3.88 20.31
CA GLU A 160 3.44 5.35 20.44
C GLU A 160 4.85 5.98 20.36
N ASN A 161 4.97 7.23 19.88
CA ASN A 161 6.21 8.01 19.77
C ASN A 161 7.24 7.56 18.70
N GLY A 162 6.78 7.47 17.44
CA GLY A 162 7.66 7.29 16.28
C GLY A 162 7.92 5.83 15.90
N GLY A 163 7.01 4.94 16.34
CA GLY A 163 7.07 3.47 16.35
C GLY A 163 7.44 2.73 15.07
N GLY A 164 7.34 1.40 15.14
CA GLY A 164 7.88 0.47 14.15
C GLY A 164 6.86 -0.54 13.64
N TRP A 165 7.36 -1.55 12.92
CA TRP A 165 6.54 -2.65 12.42
C TRP A 165 7.07 -3.99 12.95
N ALA A 166 6.18 -4.78 13.53
CA ALA A 166 6.43 -6.18 13.90
C ALA A 166 5.80 -7.12 12.86
N VAL A 167 6.14 -8.41 12.95
CA VAL A 167 5.64 -9.45 12.04
C VAL A 167 5.23 -10.67 12.85
N GLU A 168 4.07 -11.23 12.52
CA GLU A 168 3.56 -12.52 12.99
C GLU A 168 3.20 -13.37 11.77
N SER A 169 3.46 -14.68 11.79
CA SER A 169 3.17 -15.57 10.65
C SER A 169 2.10 -16.59 11.01
N ALA A 170 1.14 -16.81 10.10
CA ALA A 170 0.14 -17.86 10.18
C ALA A 170 0.46 -18.96 9.15
N ASN A 171 0.77 -20.17 9.63
CA ASN A 171 1.21 -21.31 8.78
C ASN A 171 0.24 -22.50 8.83
N ASP A 172 -0.49 -22.71 9.93
CA ASP A 172 -1.03 -24.03 10.27
C ASP A 172 -2.36 -24.43 9.57
N GLN A 173 -2.89 -23.63 8.63
CA GLN A 173 -4.24 -23.86 8.08
C GLN A 173 -4.43 -23.57 6.58
N LEU A 174 -3.36 -23.34 5.81
CA LEU A 174 -3.49 -22.91 4.40
C LEU A 174 -3.51 -24.06 3.38
N SER A 175 -3.37 -25.31 3.83
CA SER A 175 -3.28 -26.50 2.97
C SER A 175 -4.36 -27.53 3.28
N SER A 176 -5.61 -27.09 3.45
CA SER A 176 -6.80 -27.96 3.52
C SER A 176 -7.23 -28.42 2.13
#